data_AF-A0A3M0WZE1-F1
#
_entry.id   AF-A0A3M0WZE1-F1
#
_cell.length_a   1.000
_cell.length_b   1.000
_cell.length_c   1.000
_cell.angle_alpha   90.00
_cell.angle_beta   90.00
_cell.angle_gamma   90.00
#
_symmetry.space_group_name_H-M   'P 1'
#
loop_
_entity.id
_entity.type
_entity.pdbx_description
1 polymer ?
#
loop_
_entity_poly.entity_id
_entity_poly.type
_entity_poly.pdbx_seq_one_letter_code
_entity_poly.pdbx_strand_id
1 'polypeptide(L)'
;MLNFLNIFGRKEKRSTPGPLNDVWYQALNAAIIQSGANTGQLVTPETAQRLAAVYACITVISESVAMMPINLFRQVDERTKEPANDHPLYKL
;
A
#
# COMPACT_ATOMS: atom_id res chain seq x y z
N MET A 1 -31.92 8.31 5.08
CA MET A 1 -30.81 9.19 5.53
C MET A 1 -30.22 8.56 6.78
N LEU A 2 -28.95 8.16 6.78
CA LEU A 2 -28.01 8.19 7.91
C LEU A 2 -26.76 7.35 7.59
N ASN A 3 -25.61 8.03 7.64
CA ASN A 3 -24.25 7.55 7.94
C ASN A 3 -23.50 6.63 6.95
N PHE A 4 -23.21 7.17 5.76
CA PHE A 4 -22.04 6.76 4.96
C PHE A 4 -20.70 7.30 5.52
N LEU A 5 -20.75 8.22 6.49
CA LEU A 5 -19.58 8.91 7.03
C LEU A 5 -18.67 8.05 7.94
N ASN A 6 -19.11 6.86 8.36
CA ASN A 6 -18.40 6.05 9.37
C ASN A 6 -17.49 4.94 8.80
N ILE A 7 -17.51 4.66 7.49
CA ILE A 7 -16.65 3.61 6.89
C ILE A 7 -15.20 4.08 6.66
N PHE A 8 -15.01 5.37 6.36
CA PHE A 8 -13.68 5.99 6.23
C PHE A 8 -13.09 6.47 7.57
N GLY A 9 -13.83 6.31 8.68
CA GLY A 9 -13.46 6.82 10.01
C GLY A 9 -12.58 5.88 10.85
N ARG A 10 -12.27 4.68 10.38
CA ARG A 10 -11.37 3.78 11.11
C ARG A 10 -9.94 4.31 10.97
N LYS A 11 -9.46 5.05 11.97
CA LYS A 11 -8.04 5.38 12.13
C LYS A 11 -7.24 4.09 12.12
N GLU A 12 -6.71 3.76 10.95
CA GLU A 12 -5.74 2.71 10.74
C GLU A 12 -4.55 3.02 11.64
N LYS A 13 -4.27 2.13 12.59
CA LYS A 13 -3.02 2.15 13.35
C LYS A 13 -1.92 1.90 12.31
N ARG A 14 -1.40 2.99 11.72
CA ARG A 14 -0.27 2.97 10.79
C ARG A 14 0.78 2.06 11.43
N SER A 15 1.06 0.94 10.79
CA SER A 15 2.10 -0.01 11.19
C SER A 15 3.34 0.80 11.57
N THR A 16 3.99 0.50 12.71
CA THR A 16 5.30 1.09 13.02
C THR A 16 6.14 0.97 11.76
N PRO A 17 6.55 2.07 11.15
CA PRO A 17 6.92 2.00 9.76
C PRO A 17 8.20 1.16 9.70
N GLY A 18 8.21 0.18 8.80
CA GLY A 18 9.27 -0.84 8.75
C GLY A 18 10.64 -0.25 8.39
N PRO A 19 11.76 -0.96 8.57
CA PRO A 19 13.10 -0.41 8.33
C PRO A 19 13.33 0.15 6.92
N LEU A 20 12.52 -0.27 5.95
CA LEU A 20 12.59 0.16 4.55
C LEU A 20 11.77 1.44 4.25
N ASN A 21 11.19 2.09 5.26
CA ASN A 21 10.47 3.34 5.07
C ASN A 21 11.43 4.55 4.98
N ASP A 22 10.98 5.64 4.36
CA ASP A 22 11.75 6.88 4.29
C ASP A 22 11.84 7.64 5.63
N VAL A 23 10.98 7.32 6.61
CA VAL A 23 10.91 7.94 7.94
C VAL A 23 12.19 7.72 8.76
N TRP A 24 12.81 6.54 8.66
CA TRP A 24 14.06 6.23 9.37
C TRP A 24 15.28 6.93 8.74
N TYR A 25 15.22 7.29 7.46
CA TYR A 25 16.34 7.87 6.73
C TYR A 25 16.24 9.38 6.55
N GLN A 26 15.21 10.06 7.06
CA GLN A 26 15.00 11.50 6.82
C GLN A 26 16.22 12.38 7.17
N ALA A 27 16.88 12.10 8.30
CA ALA A 27 18.07 12.85 8.72
C ALA A 27 19.28 12.59 7.80
N LEU A 28 19.46 11.34 7.36
CA LEU A 28 20.51 10.96 6.40
C LEU A 28 20.23 11.56 5.02
N ASN A 29 18.97 11.49 4.57
CA ASN A 29 18.51 12.00 3.28
C ASN A 29 18.73 13.51 3.17
N ALA A 30 18.45 14.28 4.24
CA ALA A 30 18.74 15.71 4.29
C ALA A 30 20.24 16.02 4.17
N ALA A 31 21.09 15.22 4.83
CA ALA A 31 22.55 15.35 4.72
C ALA A 31 23.08 14.99 3.31
N ILE A 32 22.51 13.98 2.66
CA ILE A 32 22.85 13.60 1.28
C ILE A 32 22.47 14.71 0.30
N ILE A 33 21.27 15.29 0.42
CA ILE A 33 20.85 16.42 -0.42
C ILE A 33 21.77 17.64 -0.24
N GLN A 34 22.21 17.91 1.00
CA GLN A 34 23.06 19.07 1.29
C GLN A 34 24.54 18.87 0.89
N SER A 35 25.01 17.62 0.75
CA SER A 35 26.40 17.30 0.45
C SER A 35 26.76 17.28 -1.05
N GLY A 36 25.78 17.39 -1.96
CA GLY A 36 26.02 17.64 -3.39
C GLY A 36 26.87 16.58 -4.12
N ALA A 37 26.97 15.36 -3.58
CA ALA A 37 27.82 14.31 -4.13
C ALA A 37 27.24 13.72 -5.43
N ASN A 38 28.01 13.77 -6.53
CA ASN A 38 27.62 13.25 -7.86
C ASN A 38 27.37 11.72 -7.90
N THR A 39 27.82 10.97 -6.91
CA THR A 39 27.68 9.50 -6.81
C THR A 39 26.63 9.05 -5.80
N GLY A 40 25.95 10.00 -5.14
CA GLY A 40 25.00 9.74 -4.05
C GLY A 40 23.66 10.43 -4.25
N GLN A 41 23.05 10.26 -5.42
CA GLN A 41 21.73 10.85 -5.69
C GLN A 41 20.67 10.15 -4.82
N LEU A 42 19.94 10.93 -4.02
CA LEU A 42 18.83 10.42 -3.21
C LEU A 42 17.69 9.95 -4.13
N VAL A 43 17.33 8.68 -4.03
CA VAL A 43 16.20 8.09 -4.76
C VAL A 43 15.07 7.80 -3.77
N THR A 44 14.01 8.60 -3.83
CA THR A 44 12.75 8.37 -3.12
C THR A 44 11.74 7.69 -4.04
N PRO A 45 10.69 7.04 -3.50
CA PRO A 45 9.62 6.45 -4.31
C PRO A 45 9.01 7.44 -5.33
N GLU A 46 8.81 8.70 -4.94
CA GLU A 46 8.25 9.75 -5.80
C GLU A 46 9.20 10.11 -6.95
N THR A 47 10.51 10.12 -6.69
CA THR A 47 11.51 10.38 -7.73
C THR A 47 11.68 9.18 -8.67
N ALA A 48 11.60 7.96 -8.14
CA ALA A 48 11.69 6.72 -8.92
C ALA A 48 10.49 6.56 -9.87
N GLN A 49 9.28 6.90 -9.43
CA GLN A 49 8.05 6.82 -10.23
C GLN A 49 8.05 7.71 -11.47
N ARG A 50 8.89 8.75 -11.52
CA ARG A 50 9.03 9.61 -12.71
C ARG A 50 9.72 8.91 -13.88
N LEU A 51 10.41 7.80 -13.63
CA LEU A 51 11.06 7.01 -14.67
C LEU A 51 10.05 6.07 -15.35
N ALA A 52 9.94 6.17 -16.67
CA ALA A 52 8.98 5.37 -17.46
C ALA A 52 9.15 3.85 -17.26
N ALA A 53 10.39 3.38 -17.12
CA ALA A 53 10.67 1.96 -16.87
C ALA A 53 10.10 1.47 -15.53
N VAL A 54 10.25 2.26 -14.46
CA VAL A 54 9.72 1.93 -13.13
C VAL A 54 8.19 1.95 -13.14
N TYR A 55 7.61 2.98 -13.77
CA TYR A 55 6.16 3.09 -13.89
C TYR A 55 5.56 1.88 -14.63
N ALA A 56 6.14 1.49 -15.78
CA ALA A 56 5.69 0.35 -16.55
C ALA A 56 5.74 -0.97 -15.76
N CYS A 57 6.84 -1.24 -15.05
CA CYS A 57 6.97 -2.44 -14.22
C CYS A 57 5.92 -2.49 -13.10
N ILE A 58 5.68 -1.36 -12.43
CA ILE A 58 4.67 -1.28 -11.37
C ILE A 58 3.28 -1.54 -11.95
N THR A 59 2.94 -0.94 -13.10
CA THR A 59 1.65 -1.17 -13.76
C THR A 59 1.39 -2.64 -14.05
N VAL A 60 2.37 -3.36 -14.61
CA VAL A 60 2.23 -4.80 -14.92
C VAL A 60 1.99 -5.63 -13.65
N ILE A 61 2.70 -5.33 -12.56
CA ILE A 61 2.53 -6.01 -11.27
C ILE A 61 1.16 -5.71 -10.68
N SER A 62 0.77 -4.43 -10.65
CA SER A 62 -0.51 -3.99 -10.09
C SER A 62 -1.71 -4.53 -10.88
N GLU A 63 -1.61 -4.59 -12.20
CA GLU A 63 -2.66 -5.17 -13.06
C GLU A 63 -2.85 -6.66 -12.76
N SER A 64 -1.76 -7.41 -12.62
CA SER A 64 -1.80 -8.82 -12.27
C SER A 64 -2.51 -9.06 -10.93
N VAL A 65 -2.25 -8.22 -9.93
CA VAL A 65 -2.90 -8.30 -8.61
C VAL A 65 -4.39 -7.90 -8.69
N ALA A 66 -4.72 -6.88 -9.49
CA ALA A 66 -6.09 -6.40 -9.64
C ALA A 66 -7.03 -7.37 -10.36
N MET A 67 -6.49 -8.23 -11.23
CA MET A 67 -7.28 -9.24 -11.95
C MET A 67 -7.71 -10.43 -11.09
N MET A 68 -7.15 -10.61 -9.89
CA MET A 68 -7.49 -11.74 -9.04
C MET A 68 -8.85 -11.56 -8.36
N PRO A 69 -9.78 -12.53 -8.43
CA PRO A 69 -11.05 -12.43 -7.75
C PRO A 69 -10.85 -12.51 -6.23
N ILE A 70 -11.37 -11.52 -5.50
CA ILE A 70 -11.29 -11.46 -4.03
C ILE A 70 -12.57 -12.07 -3.44
N ASN A 71 -12.53 -13.37 -3.16
CA ASN A 71 -13.66 -14.07 -2.53
C ASN A 71 -13.59 -13.91 -1.01
N LEU A 72 -14.63 -13.35 -0.40
CA LEU A 72 -14.72 -13.28 1.07
C LEU A 72 -15.29 -14.57 1.65
N PHE A 73 -14.60 -15.08 2.66
CA PHE A 73 -15.02 -16.25 3.41
C PHE A 73 -15.23 -15.89 4.88
N ARG A 74 -16.34 -16.34 5.46
CA ARG A 74 -16.61 -16.28 6.91
C ARG A 74 -16.24 -17.62 7.53
N GLN A 75 -15.48 -17.59 8.61
CA GLN A 75 -15.27 -18.78 9.45
C GLN A 75 -16.51 -18.98 10.31
N VAL A 76 -17.13 -20.15 10.19
CA VAL A 76 -18.33 -20.53 10.96
C VAL A 76 -17.95 -21.51 12.08
N ASP A 77 -16.92 -22.32 11.84
CA ASP A 77 -16.34 -23.26 12.82
C ASP A 77 -14.83 -23.45 12.50
N GLU A 78 -14.06 -24.10 13.38
CA GLU A 78 -12.61 -24.29 13.19
C GLU A 78 -12.24 -24.96 11.86
N ARG A 79 -13.15 -25.79 11.31
CA ARG A 79 -12.95 -26.51 10.05
C ARG A 79 -13.82 -26.02 8.88
N THR A 80 -14.76 -25.11 9.11
CA THR A 80 -15.79 -24.77 8.12
C THR A 80 -15.72 -23.29 7.75
N LYS A 81 -15.50 -23.04 6.45
CA LYS A 81 -15.46 -21.71 5.84
C LYS A 81 -16.57 -21.62 4.81
N GLU A 82 -17.45 -20.64 4.95
CA GLU A 82 -18.57 -20.39 4.02
C GLU A 82 -18.35 -19.08 3.25
N PRO A 83 -18.78 -19.00 1.97
CA PRO A 83 -18.70 -17.77 1.20
C PRO A 83 -19.63 -16.71 1.81
N ALA A 84 -19.06 -15.54 2.14
CA ALA A 84 -19.75 -14.48 2.87
C ALA A 84 -20.46 -13.50 1.93
N ASN A 85 -21.46 -13.98 1.20
CA ASN A 85 -22.19 -13.20 0.18
C ASN A 85 -23.01 -12.03 0.76
N ASP A 86 -23.37 -12.11 2.05
CA ASP A 86 -24.16 -11.09 2.75
C ASP A 86 -23.33 -9.88 3.24
N HIS A 87 -22.00 -9.96 3.16
CA HIS A 87 -21.15 -8.86 3.63
C HIS A 87 -21.13 -7.74 2.59
N PRO A 88 -21.25 -6.45 2.97
CA PRO A 88 -21.22 -5.33 2.01
C PRO A 88 -19.92 -5.26 1.19
N LEU A 89 -18.84 -5.88 1.68
CA LEU A 89 -17.56 -5.98 0.96
C LEU A 89 -17.52 -7.09 -0.10
N TYR A 90 -18.52 -7.98 -0.18
CA TYR A 90 -18.56 -9.05 -1.19
C TYR A 90 -18.90 -8.53 -2.59
N LYS A 91 -19.49 -7.33 -2.68
CA LYS A 91 -19.92 -6.69 -3.92
C LYS A 91 -18.83 -5.82 -4.58
N LEU A 92 -17.70 -5.64 -3.90
CA LEU A 92 -16.56 -4.84 -4.37
C LEU A 92 -15.56 -5.74 -5.08
#